data_AF-A0A969HR65-F1
#
_entry.id   AF-A0A969HR65-F1
#
_cell.length_a   1.000
_cell.length_b   1.000
_cell.length_c   1.000
_cell.angle_alpha   90.00
_cell.angle_beta   90.00
_cell.angle_gamma   90.00
#
_symmetry.space_group_name_H-M   'P 1'
#
loop_
_entity.id
_entity.type
_entity.pdbx_description
1 polymer ?
#
loop_
_entity_poly.entity_id
_entity_poly.type
_entity_poly.pdbx_seq_one_letter_code
_entity_poly.pdbx_strand_id
1 'polypeptide(L)'
;MGNSLVLLGQGVPFIHAGQELLRSKDMDRDSFNSGDWFNRLDFTYQRNNWGIGLPIADKNEGNWDIMRPLLANPALRPGNTEILQALNHFTETLRIRSSSPLFRLGTAEAITQSVRFSNTGPEQLPGLIVMNISNTVGAALDPNYAQIVVLFNANDEEQTFTEAGLAGTALSLHPIQQNASDPVVRQSSFDTDTGAFTIPARTTAVFVQRTSTPSQIGNLVYLPRVVR
;
A
#
# COMPACT_ATOMS: atom_id res chain seq x y z
N MET A 1 -3.59 3.33 3.60
CA MET A 1 -4.36 2.26 2.93
C MET A 1 -5.14 2.70 1.68
N GLY A 2 -6.07 3.67 1.74
CA GLY A 2 -6.87 4.04 0.55
C GLY A 2 -6.03 4.41 -0.69
N ASN A 3 -5.00 5.23 -0.51
CA ASN A 3 -4.03 5.53 -1.57
C ASN A 3 -3.19 4.30 -1.96
N SER A 4 -2.88 3.41 -1.01
CA SER A 4 -2.03 2.23 -1.25
C SER A 4 -2.65 1.25 -2.23
N LEU A 5 -3.97 1.03 -2.16
CA LEU A 5 -4.69 0.17 -3.11
C LEU A 5 -4.50 0.66 -4.55
N VAL A 6 -4.63 1.97 -4.77
CA VAL A 6 -4.49 2.59 -6.09
C VAL A 6 -3.03 2.61 -6.55
N LEU A 7 -2.11 2.96 -5.64
CA LEU A 7 -0.69 3.11 -5.96
C LEU A 7 0.06 1.78 -6.13
N LEU A 8 -0.38 0.69 -5.50
CA LEU A 8 0.27 -0.63 -5.62
C LEU A 8 -0.47 -1.56 -6.60
N GLY A 9 -1.66 -1.19 -7.06
CA GLY A 9 -2.36 -1.90 -8.14
C GLY A 9 -1.68 -1.77 -9.51
N GLN A 10 -1.99 -2.69 -10.42
CA GLN A 10 -1.60 -2.58 -11.83
C GLN A 10 -2.37 -1.43 -12.52
N GLY A 11 -1.89 -1.00 -13.68
CA GLY A 11 -2.48 0.10 -14.46
C GLY A 11 -1.90 1.47 -14.13
N VAL A 12 -2.67 2.53 -14.38
CA VAL A 12 -2.23 3.93 -14.21
C VAL A 12 -2.93 4.54 -12.98
N PRO A 13 -2.23 4.75 -11.86
CA PRO A 13 -2.78 5.41 -10.69
C PRO A 13 -3.16 6.86 -11.02
N PHE A 14 -4.34 7.28 -10.60
CA PHE A 14 -4.78 8.67 -10.68
C PHE A 14 -5.06 9.17 -9.26
N ILE A 15 -4.46 10.31 -8.90
CA ILE A 15 -4.52 10.87 -7.56
C ILE A 15 -5.04 12.30 -7.65
N HIS A 16 -6.05 12.60 -6.84
CA HIS A 16 -6.56 13.95 -6.67
C HIS A 16 -5.60 14.77 -5.81
N ALA A 17 -5.26 15.98 -6.26
CA ALA A 17 -4.35 16.86 -5.54
C ALA A 17 -4.83 17.12 -4.09
N GLY A 18 -3.95 16.82 -3.13
CA GLY A 18 -4.21 16.94 -1.69
C GLY A 18 -4.67 15.64 -1.02
N GLN A 19 -4.84 14.51 -1.73
CA GLN A 19 -5.08 13.22 -1.08
C GLN A 19 -3.95 12.84 -0.11
N GLU A 20 -2.71 13.23 -0.44
CA GLU A 20 -1.52 13.09 0.38
C GLU A 20 -1.50 14.04 1.58
N LEU A 21 -2.34 15.08 1.58
CA LEU A 21 -2.44 16.09 2.64
C LEU A 21 -3.74 16.00 3.45
N LEU A 22 -4.45 14.87 3.33
CA LEU A 22 -5.77 14.65 3.94
C LEU A 22 -6.81 15.71 3.54
N ARG A 23 -6.70 16.31 2.35
CA ARG A 23 -7.51 17.43 1.89
C ARG A 23 -9.01 17.22 2.16
N SER A 24 -9.61 18.22 2.79
CA SER A 24 -11.04 18.36 2.98
C SER A 24 -11.59 19.47 2.08
N LYS A 25 -12.88 19.34 1.75
CA LYS A 25 -13.72 20.40 1.20
C LYS A 25 -14.98 20.58 2.06
N ASP A 26 -14.89 20.21 3.34
CA ASP A 26 -16.00 20.16 4.30
C ASP A 26 -17.22 19.40 3.80
N MET A 27 -16.94 18.22 3.26
CA MET A 27 -17.95 17.31 2.72
C MET A 27 -18.73 17.89 1.52
N ASP A 28 -18.25 18.98 0.89
CA ASP A 28 -18.80 19.48 -0.36
C ASP A 28 -18.64 18.46 -1.49
N ARG A 29 -19.76 17.95 -2.00
CA ARG A 29 -19.75 16.92 -3.06
C ARG A 29 -19.47 17.49 -4.45
N ASP A 30 -19.68 18.77 -4.68
CA ASP A 30 -19.61 19.42 -5.99
C ASP A 30 -19.11 20.85 -5.88
N SER A 31 -17.79 20.96 -5.65
CA SER A 31 -17.14 22.21 -5.27
C SER A 31 -16.71 23.08 -6.45
N PHE A 32 -17.27 22.86 -7.64
CA PHE A 32 -16.83 23.52 -8.88
C PHE A 32 -16.92 25.06 -8.80
N ASN A 33 -17.88 25.57 -8.02
CA ASN A 33 -18.11 27.00 -7.80
C ASN A 33 -18.14 27.37 -6.30
N SER A 34 -17.44 26.62 -5.45
CA SER A 34 -17.37 26.85 -4.00
C SER A 34 -16.21 27.77 -3.57
N GLY A 35 -15.54 28.39 -4.55
CA GLY A 35 -14.44 29.33 -4.33
C GLY A 35 -13.22 28.74 -3.62
N ASP A 36 -12.27 29.62 -3.31
CA ASP A 36 -11.02 29.23 -2.65
C ASP A 36 -11.23 28.73 -1.22
N TRP A 37 -12.27 29.22 -0.54
CA TRP A 37 -12.57 28.86 0.85
C TRP A 37 -12.73 27.35 1.03
N PHE A 38 -13.61 26.72 0.26
CA PHE A 38 -13.83 25.27 0.33
C PHE A 38 -12.78 24.46 -0.44
N ASN A 39 -12.14 25.04 -1.47
CA ASN A 39 -11.19 24.31 -2.31
C ASN A 39 -9.72 24.42 -1.89
N ARG A 40 -9.40 25.18 -0.84
CA ARG A 40 -8.04 25.47 -0.38
C ARG A 40 -7.14 24.24 -0.32
N LEU A 41 -5.92 24.41 -0.85
CA LEU A 41 -4.78 23.54 -0.59
C LEU A 41 -3.78 24.30 0.28
N ASP A 42 -3.44 23.73 1.44
CA ASP A 42 -2.54 24.38 2.40
C ASP A 42 -1.16 23.71 2.43
N PHE A 43 -0.24 24.22 1.63
CA PHE A 43 1.15 23.73 1.55
C PHE A 43 2.02 24.15 2.76
N THR A 44 1.47 24.85 3.75
CA THR A 44 2.12 25.03 5.06
C THR A 44 1.91 23.82 5.99
N TYR A 45 1.06 22.88 5.57
CA TYR A 45 0.71 21.65 6.29
C TYR A 45 0.10 21.87 7.67
N GLN A 46 -0.45 23.06 7.94
CA GLN A 46 -1.03 23.38 9.26
C GLN A 46 -2.49 22.91 9.41
N ARG A 47 -3.19 22.70 8.30
CA ARG A 47 -4.60 22.30 8.27
C ARG A 47 -4.91 21.63 6.94
N ASN A 48 -5.87 20.72 6.94
CA ASN A 48 -6.35 20.04 5.73
C ASN A 48 -7.64 20.67 5.15
N ASN A 49 -8.10 21.79 5.73
CA ASN A 49 -9.37 22.47 5.40
C ASN A 49 -10.65 21.83 5.99
N TRP A 50 -10.55 20.94 6.99
CA TRP A 50 -11.73 20.39 7.71
C TRP A 50 -12.28 21.36 8.78
N GLY A 51 -13.61 21.45 8.89
CA GLY A 51 -14.33 22.15 9.96
C GLY A 51 -14.31 23.68 9.80
N ILE A 52 -14.34 24.17 8.57
CA ILE A 52 -14.41 25.59 8.17
C ILE A 52 -15.84 26.08 7.84
N GLY A 53 -16.84 25.20 7.81
CA GLY A 53 -18.26 25.55 7.71
C GLY A 53 -19.08 24.56 6.89
N LEU A 54 -20.41 24.64 6.97
CA LEU A 54 -21.27 23.83 6.11
C LEU A 54 -21.05 24.19 4.63
N PRO A 55 -20.97 23.19 3.73
CA PRO A 55 -20.77 23.43 2.30
C PRO A 55 -22.00 24.05 1.66
N ILE A 56 -21.85 24.65 0.47
CA ILE A 56 -22.90 25.42 -0.23
C ILE A 56 -24.20 24.62 -0.37
N ALA A 57 -25.33 25.28 -0.06
CA ALA A 57 -26.66 24.67 0.06
C ALA A 57 -27.11 23.94 -1.22
N ASP A 58 -26.96 24.56 -2.40
CA ASP A 58 -27.46 24.06 -3.70
C ASP A 58 -27.18 22.57 -3.95
N LYS A 59 -26.00 22.09 -3.54
CA LYS A 59 -25.57 20.71 -3.75
C LYS A 59 -25.57 19.86 -2.48
N ASN A 60 -25.67 20.47 -1.29
CA ASN A 60 -25.32 19.81 -0.02
C ASN A 60 -26.33 19.99 1.12
N GLU A 61 -27.32 20.88 1.02
CA GLU A 61 -28.24 21.21 2.14
C GLU A 61 -28.96 19.98 2.71
N GLY A 62 -29.39 19.06 1.85
CA GLY A 62 -30.06 17.82 2.27
C GLY A 62 -29.21 16.89 3.15
N ASN A 63 -27.90 17.11 3.24
CA ASN A 63 -26.98 16.35 4.08
C ASN A 63 -26.48 17.14 5.31
N TRP A 64 -26.89 18.39 5.48
CA TRP A 64 -26.35 19.26 6.53
C TRP A 64 -26.59 18.74 7.95
N ASP A 65 -27.70 18.03 8.19
CA ASP A 65 -27.98 17.45 9.51
C ASP A 65 -26.94 16.40 9.92
N ILE A 66 -26.38 15.68 8.95
CA ILE A 66 -25.29 14.72 9.17
C ILE A 66 -23.94 15.45 9.24
N MET A 67 -23.72 16.45 8.38
CA MET A 67 -22.44 17.17 8.32
C MET A 67 -22.18 18.02 9.56
N ARG A 68 -23.21 18.72 10.07
CA ARG A 68 -23.08 19.68 11.18
C ARG A 68 -22.42 19.09 12.43
N PRO A 69 -22.86 17.94 12.99
CA PRO A 69 -22.20 17.36 14.15
C PRO A 69 -20.77 16.86 13.86
N LEU A 70 -20.49 16.41 12.64
CA LEU A 70 -19.15 15.95 12.24
C LEU A 70 -18.16 17.11 12.11
N LEU A 71 -18.56 18.19 11.44
CA LEU A 71 -17.73 19.38 11.25
C LEU A 71 -17.47 20.12 12.57
N ALA A 72 -18.40 20.04 13.53
CA ALA A 72 -18.23 20.61 14.86
C ALA A 72 -17.32 19.78 15.78
N ASN A 73 -17.00 18.53 15.42
CA ASN A 73 -16.19 17.66 16.28
C ASN A 73 -14.68 17.93 16.09
N PRO A 74 -13.99 18.49 17.11
CA PRO A 74 -12.57 18.79 17.01
C PRO A 74 -11.68 17.54 16.86
N ALA A 75 -12.15 16.36 17.31
CA ALA A 75 -11.41 15.11 17.16
C ALA A 75 -11.30 14.64 15.70
N LEU A 76 -12.13 15.17 14.80
CA LEU A 76 -12.11 14.85 13.37
C LEU A 76 -11.25 15.81 12.55
N ARG A 77 -10.56 16.79 13.18
CA ARG A 77 -9.77 17.80 12.49
C ARG A 77 -8.27 17.43 12.51
N PRO A 78 -7.69 16.99 11.38
CA PRO A 78 -6.26 16.68 11.31
C PRO A 78 -5.39 17.92 11.54
N GLY A 79 -4.35 17.76 12.35
CA GLY A 79 -3.31 18.76 12.56
C GLY A 79 -2.10 18.50 11.66
N ASN A 80 -1.01 19.21 11.97
CA ASN A 80 0.24 19.10 11.22
C ASN A 80 0.83 17.68 11.24
N THR A 81 0.78 17.02 12.40
CA THR A 81 1.31 15.67 12.58
C THR A 81 0.64 14.68 11.65
N GLU A 82 -0.69 14.64 11.62
CA GLU A 82 -1.45 13.68 10.81
C GLU A 82 -1.25 13.95 9.30
N ILE A 83 -1.19 15.23 8.91
CA ILE A 83 -0.94 15.63 7.51
C ILE A 83 0.45 15.17 7.05
N LEU A 84 1.49 15.37 7.87
CA LEU A 84 2.85 14.93 7.53
C LEU A 84 2.98 13.41 7.54
N GLN A 85 2.27 12.70 8.43
CA GLN A 85 2.19 11.24 8.41
C GLN A 85 1.56 10.74 7.10
N ALA A 86 0.46 11.35 6.65
CA ALA A 86 -0.18 11.01 5.39
C ALA A 86 0.73 11.26 4.18
N LEU A 87 1.45 12.38 4.16
CA LEU A 87 2.40 12.72 3.11
C LEU A 87 3.58 11.73 3.07
N ASN A 88 4.11 11.35 4.23
CA ASN A 88 5.18 10.36 4.34
C ASN A 88 4.72 9.00 3.83
N HIS A 89 3.54 8.54 4.25
CA HIS A 89 2.96 7.27 3.78
C HIS A 89 2.71 7.28 2.26
N PHE A 90 2.21 8.38 1.71
CA PHE A 90 2.01 8.55 0.27
C PHE A 90 3.34 8.46 -0.50
N THR A 91 4.35 9.20 -0.04
CA THR A 91 5.70 9.22 -0.64
C THR A 91 6.37 7.84 -0.55
N GLU A 92 6.26 7.17 0.60
CA GLU A 92 6.72 5.80 0.82
C GLU A 92 6.13 4.85 -0.22
N THR A 93 4.80 4.88 -0.36
CA THR A 93 4.08 4.01 -1.30
C THR A 93 4.48 4.28 -2.75
N LEU A 94 4.67 5.55 -3.14
CA LEU A 94 5.16 5.92 -4.47
C LEU A 94 6.58 5.40 -4.74
N ARG A 95 7.47 5.48 -3.74
CA ARG A 95 8.82 4.94 -3.85
C ARG A 95 8.81 3.42 -3.97
N ILE A 96 7.91 2.72 -3.28
CA ILE A 96 7.71 1.27 -3.45
C ILE A 96 7.19 0.94 -4.86
N ARG A 97 6.16 1.64 -5.35
CA ARG A 97 5.68 1.46 -6.73
C ARG A 97 6.81 1.64 -7.76
N SER A 98 7.69 2.60 -7.51
CA SER A 98 8.79 2.93 -8.42
C SER A 98 10.00 2.00 -8.26
N SER A 99 10.12 1.26 -7.15
CA SER A 99 11.27 0.39 -6.89
C SER A 99 11.30 -0.86 -7.77
N SER A 100 10.15 -1.25 -8.33
CA SER A 100 10.00 -2.45 -9.13
C SER A 100 9.11 -2.23 -10.37
N PRO A 101 9.51 -2.72 -11.56
CA PRO A 101 8.61 -2.76 -12.72
C PRO A 101 7.42 -3.71 -12.52
N LEU A 102 7.46 -4.62 -11.53
CA LEU A 102 6.40 -5.58 -11.26
C LEU A 102 5.08 -4.90 -10.82
N PHE A 103 5.13 -3.68 -10.27
CA PHE A 103 3.92 -2.89 -9.98
C PHE A 103 3.29 -2.22 -11.22
N ARG A 104 3.96 -2.30 -12.38
CA ARG A 104 3.65 -1.52 -13.59
C ARG A 104 3.78 -2.39 -14.85
N LEU A 105 3.24 -3.60 -14.79
CA LEU A 105 3.23 -4.51 -15.94
C LEU A 105 2.44 -3.88 -17.09
N GLY A 106 3.03 -3.85 -18.28
CA GLY A 106 2.52 -3.08 -19.42
C GLY A 106 1.47 -3.78 -20.28
N THR A 107 1.23 -5.08 -20.09
CA THR A 107 0.31 -5.87 -20.92
C THR A 107 -0.59 -6.78 -20.09
N ALA A 108 -1.75 -7.12 -20.64
CA ALA A 108 -2.71 -8.02 -20.00
C ALA A 108 -2.13 -9.44 -19.81
N GLU A 109 -1.32 -9.90 -20.76
CA GLU A 109 -0.66 -11.21 -20.71
C GLU A 109 0.32 -11.28 -19.55
N ALA A 110 1.17 -10.26 -19.39
CA ALA A 110 2.11 -10.18 -18.28
C ALA A 110 1.38 -10.15 -16.93
N ILE A 111 0.30 -9.36 -16.82
CA ILE A 111 -0.52 -9.32 -15.61
C ILE A 111 -1.13 -10.70 -15.32
N THR A 112 -1.72 -11.34 -16.32
CA THR A 112 -2.35 -12.66 -16.20
C THR A 112 -1.35 -13.75 -15.84
N GLN A 113 -0.09 -13.62 -16.25
CA GLN A 113 0.96 -14.58 -15.92
C GLN A 113 1.55 -14.36 -14.51
N SER A 114 1.77 -13.10 -14.14
CA SER A 114 2.54 -12.75 -12.94
C SER A 114 1.71 -12.43 -11.71
N VAL A 115 0.49 -11.90 -11.85
CA VAL A 115 -0.31 -11.41 -10.70
C VAL A 115 -1.30 -12.47 -10.25
N ARG A 116 -1.31 -12.79 -8.96
CA ARG A 116 -2.27 -13.69 -8.32
C ARG A 116 -2.82 -13.06 -7.05
N PHE A 117 -4.04 -13.41 -6.69
CA PHE A 117 -4.62 -13.02 -5.41
C PHE A 117 -4.84 -14.27 -4.56
N SER A 118 -4.26 -14.26 -3.36
CA SER A 118 -4.52 -15.24 -2.31
C SER A 118 -5.58 -14.69 -1.35
N ASN A 119 -5.99 -15.46 -0.35
CA ASN A 119 -7.12 -15.12 0.55
C ASN A 119 -8.43 -14.90 -0.23
N THR A 120 -8.86 -15.89 -1.00
CA THR A 120 -10.08 -15.85 -1.82
C THR A 120 -11.03 -17.00 -1.45
N GLY A 121 -12.26 -16.93 -1.95
CA GLY A 121 -13.29 -17.95 -1.70
C GLY A 121 -14.10 -17.70 -0.41
N PRO A 122 -14.96 -18.66 -0.03
CA PRO A 122 -15.86 -18.52 1.11
C PRO A 122 -15.14 -18.39 2.46
N GLU A 123 -13.96 -19.00 2.59
CA GLU A 123 -13.16 -19.05 3.82
C GLU A 123 -12.11 -17.92 3.91
N GLN A 124 -12.21 -16.90 3.04
CA GLN A 124 -11.29 -15.78 3.09
C GLN A 124 -11.40 -15.02 4.42
N LEU A 125 -10.28 -14.50 4.91
CA LEU A 125 -10.26 -13.52 6.00
C LEU A 125 -10.87 -12.21 5.50
N PRO A 126 -12.01 -11.75 6.05
CA PRO A 126 -12.64 -10.51 5.60
C PRO A 126 -11.72 -9.31 5.78
N GLY A 127 -11.78 -8.35 4.85
CA GLY A 127 -10.98 -7.12 4.93
C GLY A 127 -9.49 -7.30 4.64
N LEU A 128 -9.03 -8.49 4.25
CA LEU A 128 -7.65 -8.74 3.86
C LEU A 128 -7.53 -9.06 2.36
N ILE A 129 -6.73 -8.28 1.64
CA ILE A 129 -6.35 -8.60 0.25
C ILE A 129 -4.87 -9.01 0.25
N VAL A 130 -4.56 -10.15 -0.38
CA VAL A 130 -3.19 -10.63 -0.56
C VAL A 130 -2.89 -10.71 -2.05
N MET A 131 -2.04 -9.82 -2.55
CA MET A 131 -1.63 -9.76 -3.96
C MET A 131 -0.20 -10.27 -4.11
N ASN A 132 -0.02 -11.35 -4.85
CA ASN A 132 1.26 -11.92 -5.23
C ASN A 132 1.64 -11.47 -6.64
N ILE A 133 2.88 -11.02 -6.84
CA ILE A 133 3.44 -10.67 -8.15
C ILE A 133 4.74 -11.45 -8.35
N SER A 134 4.71 -12.41 -9.28
CA SER A 134 5.86 -13.25 -9.63
C SER A 134 6.67 -12.66 -10.79
N ASN A 135 8.00 -12.72 -10.65
CA ASN A 135 8.98 -12.41 -11.69
C ASN A 135 9.67 -13.68 -12.24
N THR A 136 9.16 -14.86 -11.90
CA THR A 136 9.75 -16.16 -12.32
C THR A 136 9.03 -16.79 -13.51
N VAL A 137 7.93 -16.19 -13.96
CA VAL A 137 7.16 -16.65 -15.12
C VAL A 137 7.46 -15.74 -16.31
N GLY A 138 8.00 -16.31 -17.39
CA GLY A 138 8.37 -15.57 -18.59
C GLY A 138 9.75 -14.91 -18.48
N ALA A 139 9.96 -13.82 -19.22
CA ALA A 139 11.21 -13.08 -19.17
C ALA A 139 11.31 -12.29 -17.85
N ALA A 140 12.45 -12.41 -17.15
CA ALA A 140 12.68 -11.66 -15.93
C ALA A 140 12.64 -10.14 -16.20
N LEU A 141 11.70 -9.46 -15.55
CA LEU A 141 11.47 -8.01 -15.70
C LEU A 141 12.19 -7.21 -14.61
N ASP A 142 12.28 -7.76 -13.40
CA ASP A 142 12.92 -7.11 -12.26
C ASP A 142 14.27 -7.78 -11.92
N PRO A 143 15.41 -7.08 -11.99
CA PRO A 143 16.68 -7.66 -11.60
C PRO A 143 16.85 -7.80 -10.08
N ASN A 144 16.08 -7.07 -9.29
CA ASN A 144 16.22 -7.01 -7.83
C ASN A 144 15.31 -7.99 -7.10
N TYR A 145 14.10 -8.21 -7.60
CA TYR A 145 13.08 -8.99 -6.90
C TYR A 145 12.53 -10.14 -7.75
N ALA A 146 12.55 -11.36 -7.19
CA ALA A 146 11.97 -12.56 -7.80
C ALA A 146 10.46 -12.67 -7.53
N GLN A 147 10.00 -12.12 -6.39
CA GLN A 147 8.61 -12.15 -5.99
C GLN A 147 8.30 -10.95 -5.08
N ILE A 148 7.10 -10.41 -5.22
CA ILE A 148 6.53 -9.40 -4.34
C ILE A 148 5.19 -9.92 -3.80
N VAL A 149 4.95 -9.74 -2.50
CA VAL A 149 3.66 -10.03 -1.86
C VAL A 149 3.18 -8.76 -1.18
N VAL A 150 1.98 -8.31 -1.51
CA VAL A 150 1.36 -7.12 -0.90
C VAL A 150 0.14 -7.55 -0.11
N LEU A 151 0.10 -7.20 1.18
CA LEU A 151 -1.03 -7.44 2.06
C LEU A 151 -1.68 -6.10 2.40
N PHE A 152 -2.98 -5.99 2.14
CA PHE A 152 -3.80 -4.84 2.53
C PHE A 152 -4.75 -5.29 3.64
N ASN A 153 -4.42 -4.97 4.89
CA ASN A 153 -5.28 -5.24 6.04
C ASN A 153 -6.17 -4.03 6.34
N ALA A 154 -7.45 -4.13 6.00
CA ALA A 154 -8.45 -3.09 6.26
C ALA A 154 -9.09 -3.19 7.66
N ASN A 155 -8.83 -4.28 8.38
CA ASN A 155 -9.36 -4.49 9.72
C ASN A 155 -8.70 -3.53 10.72
N ASP A 156 -9.39 -3.29 11.84
CA ASP A 156 -8.87 -2.60 13.01
C ASP A 156 -8.10 -3.53 13.97
N GLU A 157 -7.90 -4.78 13.55
CA GLU A 157 -7.11 -5.79 14.26
C GLU A 157 -5.94 -6.27 13.40
N GLU A 158 -4.90 -6.78 14.06
CA GLU A 158 -3.83 -7.53 13.41
C GLU A 158 -4.40 -8.78 12.71
N GLN A 159 -3.85 -9.13 11.56
CA GLN A 159 -4.22 -10.33 10.83
C GLN A 159 -3.00 -11.22 10.61
N THR A 160 -3.20 -12.53 10.81
CA THR A 160 -2.25 -13.55 10.40
C THR A 160 -2.81 -14.32 9.23
N PHE A 161 -2.06 -14.38 8.13
CA PHE A 161 -2.43 -15.12 6.92
C PHE A 161 -1.31 -16.08 6.53
N THR A 162 -1.62 -17.36 6.39
CA THR A 162 -0.64 -18.39 6.06
C THR A 162 -0.80 -18.85 4.62
N GLU A 163 0.28 -18.76 3.86
CA GLU A 163 0.40 -19.35 2.52
C GLU A 163 1.53 -20.39 2.54
N ALA A 164 1.18 -21.64 2.86
CA ALA A 164 2.17 -22.71 3.04
C ALA A 164 3.07 -22.94 1.81
N GLY A 165 2.61 -22.59 0.60
CA GLY A 165 3.41 -22.64 -0.62
C GLY A 165 4.60 -21.65 -0.63
N LEU A 166 4.62 -20.68 0.28
CA LEU A 166 5.71 -19.73 0.46
C LEU A 166 6.65 -20.10 1.61
N ALA A 167 6.40 -21.21 2.31
CA ALA A 167 7.35 -21.73 3.30
C ALA A 167 8.72 -22.01 2.64
N GLY A 168 9.80 -21.71 3.35
CA GLY A 168 11.18 -21.80 2.87
C GLY A 168 11.62 -20.66 1.94
N THR A 169 10.72 -19.72 1.57
CA THR A 169 11.11 -18.54 0.79
C THR A 169 11.80 -17.51 1.68
N ALA A 170 12.72 -16.74 1.08
CA ALA A 170 13.44 -15.67 1.77
C ALA A 170 12.71 -14.32 1.63
N LEU A 171 11.39 -14.30 1.85
CA LEU A 171 10.60 -13.07 1.85
C LEU A 171 10.97 -12.22 3.06
N SER A 172 11.05 -10.92 2.86
CA SER A 172 11.29 -9.94 3.92
C SER A 172 10.49 -8.67 3.65
N LEU A 173 10.15 -7.91 4.70
CA LEU A 173 9.47 -6.62 4.55
C LEU A 173 10.27 -5.72 3.60
N HIS A 174 9.61 -4.96 2.73
CA HIS A 174 10.27 -4.13 1.72
C HIS A 174 11.22 -3.14 2.42
N PRO A 175 12.47 -2.92 1.93
CA PRO A 175 13.45 -2.08 2.63
C PRO A 175 12.98 -0.66 2.95
N ILE A 176 12.14 -0.08 2.09
CA ILE A 176 11.49 1.21 2.35
C ILE A 176 10.60 1.15 3.60
N GLN A 177 9.83 0.08 3.77
CA GLN A 177 8.94 -0.12 4.92
C GLN A 177 9.69 -0.50 6.20
N GLN A 178 10.78 -1.24 6.10
CA GLN A 178 11.68 -1.49 7.23
C GLN A 178 12.22 -0.17 7.84
N ASN A 179 12.38 0.86 7.00
CA ASN A 179 12.84 2.19 7.37
C ASN A 179 11.71 3.24 7.36
N ALA A 180 10.45 2.81 7.40
CA ALA A 180 9.30 3.71 7.40
C ALA A 180 9.30 4.61 8.64
N SER A 181 8.79 5.84 8.46
CA SER A 181 8.52 6.73 9.59
C SER A 181 7.39 6.21 10.47
N ASP A 182 6.46 5.44 9.89
CA ASP A 182 5.39 4.78 10.63
C ASP A 182 5.95 3.54 11.36
N PRO A 183 5.95 3.51 12.71
CA PRO A 183 6.41 2.37 13.46
C PRO A 183 5.49 1.15 13.35
N VAL A 184 4.23 1.30 12.93
CA VAL A 184 3.26 0.21 12.85
C VAL A 184 3.64 -0.76 11.74
N VAL A 185 3.84 -0.27 10.51
CA VAL A 185 4.18 -1.15 9.37
C VAL A 185 5.48 -1.93 9.58
N ARG A 186 6.44 -1.41 10.35
CA ARG A 186 7.70 -2.08 10.70
C ARG A 186 7.53 -3.35 11.53
N GLN A 187 6.37 -3.54 12.16
CA GLN A 187 6.03 -4.74 12.92
C GLN A 187 5.55 -5.88 12.02
N SER A 188 5.27 -5.60 10.74
CA SER A 188 4.85 -6.61 9.77
C SER A 188 5.97 -7.65 9.58
N SER A 189 5.62 -8.93 9.67
CA SER A 189 6.59 -10.02 9.63
C SER A 189 6.15 -11.17 8.73
N PHE A 190 7.12 -11.98 8.33
CA PHE A 190 6.93 -13.21 7.59
C PHE A 190 7.72 -14.33 8.28
N ASP A 191 7.03 -15.40 8.64
CA ASP A 191 7.62 -16.63 9.17
C ASP A 191 7.98 -17.56 8.02
N THR A 192 9.29 -17.76 7.84
CA THR A 192 9.83 -18.60 6.76
C THR A 192 9.53 -20.07 6.93
N ASP A 193 9.31 -20.55 8.15
CA ASP A 193 9.11 -21.98 8.40
C ASP A 193 7.68 -22.40 8.03
N THR A 194 6.72 -21.50 8.25
CA THR A 194 5.28 -21.78 8.05
C THR A 194 4.70 -21.10 6.81
N GLY A 195 5.33 -20.04 6.30
CA GLY A 195 4.76 -19.18 5.26
C GLY A 195 3.70 -18.22 5.79
N ALA A 196 3.72 -17.90 7.09
CA ALA A 196 2.75 -17.01 7.73
C ALA A 196 3.18 -15.54 7.67
N PHE A 197 2.27 -14.67 7.24
CA PHE A 197 2.40 -13.22 7.33
C PHE A 197 1.62 -12.71 8.53
N THR A 198 2.21 -11.81 9.33
CA THR A 198 1.53 -11.11 10.42
C THR A 198 1.55 -9.62 10.14
N ILE A 199 0.37 -9.01 9.98
CA ILE A 199 0.18 -7.63 9.50
C ILE A 199 -0.69 -6.85 10.48
N PRO A 200 -0.20 -5.74 11.06
CA PRO A 200 -0.97 -4.93 11.99
C PRO A 200 -2.28 -4.38 11.40
N ALA A 201 -3.15 -3.91 12.28
CA ALA A 201 -4.39 -3.22 11.92
C ALA A 201 -4.14 -2.08 10.91
N ARG A 202 -5.09 -1.88 9.98
CA ARG A 202 -5.14 -0.76 9.01
C ARG A 202 -3.85 -0.54 8.21
N THR A 203 -3.08 -1.61 7.97
CA THR A 203 -1.73 -1.56 7.40
C THR A 203 -1.69 -2.11 5.98
N THR A 204 -0.86 -1.50 5.14
CA THR A 204 -0.44 -2.09 3.86
C THR A 204 1.03 -2.45 3.94
N ALA A 205 1.34 -3.75 3.86
CA ALA A 205 2.69 -4.27 3.96
C ALA A 205 3.11 -4.92 2.64
N VAL A 206 4.35 -4.67 2.23
CA VAL A 206 4.94 -5.21 1.00
C VAL A 206 6.12 -6.05 1.39
N PHE A 207 6.11 -7.32 1.04
CA PHE A 207 7.21 -8.26 1.21
C PHE A 207 7.86 -8.52 -0.13
N VAL A 208 9.18 -8.67 -0.13
CA VAL A 208 9.98 -8.92 -1.33
C VAL A 208 10.95 -10.06 -1.10
N GLN A 209 11.09 -10.89 -2.13
CA GLN A 209 12.15 -11.89 -2.22
C GLN A 209 13.16 -11.36 -3.23
N ARG A 210 14.42 -11.22 -2.83
CA ARG A 210 15.48 -10.79 -3.75
C ARG A 210 15.75 -11.88 -4.79
N THR A 211 16.02 -11.47 -6.02
CA THR A 211 16.52 -12.39 -7.05
C THR A 211 17.88 -12.93 -6.62
N SER A 212 18.06 -14.25 -6.66
CA SER A 212 19.36 -14.86 -6.36
C SER A 212 20.36 -14.48 -7.46
N THR A 213 21.48 -13.87 -7.07
CA THR A 213 22.60 -13.68 -7.99
C THR A 213 23.28 -15.04 -8.22
N PRO A 214 23.69 -15.38 -9.46
CA PRO A 214 24.35 -16.65 -9.77
C PRO A 214 25.62 -16.94 -8.94
N SER A 215 26.20 -15.94 -8.29
CA SER A 215 27.37 -16.07 -7.42
C SER A 215 27.11 -16.80 -6.08
N GLN A 216 25.87 -17.13 -5.71
CA GLN A 216 25.58 -17.91 -4.50
C GLN A 216 25.40 -19.42 -4.74
N ILE A 217 25.47 -19.89 -5.99
CA ILE A 217 25.36 -21.33 -6.32
C ILE A 217 26.76 -22.02 -6.32
N GLY A 218 27.84 -21.26 -6.11
CA GLY A 218 29.22 -21.69 -6.34
C GLY A 218 29.97 -22.42 -5.21
N ASN A 219 29.37 -22.75 -4.07
CA ASN A 219 30.09 -23.41 -2.95
C ASN A 219 29.73 -24.88 -2.69
N LEU A 220 29.03 -25.54 -3.62
CA LEU A 220 28.89 -27.00 -3.61
C LEU A 220 30.06 -27.65 -4.36
N VAL A 221 31.15 -27.84 -3.62
CA VAL A 221 32.19 -28.88 -3.76
C VAL A 221 32.51 -29.33 -5.20
N TYR A 222 33.54 -28.72 -5.80
CA TYR A 222 34.25 -29.29 -6.95
C TYR A 222 35.14 -30.44 -6.46
N LEU A 223 34.64 -31.69 -6.47
CA LEU A 223 35.51 -32.86 -6.34
C LEU A 223 36.20 -33.11 -7.70
N PRO A 224 37.54 -33.07 -7.78
CA PRO A 224 38.23 -33.37 -9.04
C PRO A 224 38.01 -34.84 -9.41
N ARG A 225 37.45 -35.08 -10.61
CA ARG A 225 37.44 -36.40 -11.23
C ARG A 225 38.88 -36.86 -11.45
N VAL A 226 39.30 -37.86 -10.70
CA VAL A 226 40.48 -38.66 -11.01
C VAL A 226 40.12 -39.53 -12.21
N VAL A 227 40.72 -39.24 -13.37
CA VAL A 227 40.70 -40.14 -14.52
C VAL A 227 41.90 -41.09 -14.36
N ARG A 228 41.63 -42.40 -14.38
CA ARG A 228 42.66 -43.44 -14.54
C ARG A 228 42.93 -43.66 -16.02
#